data_AF-A0A117SDX2-F1
#
_entry.id   AF-A0A117SDX2-F1
#
_cell.length_a   1.000
_cell.length_b   1.000
_cell.length_c   1.000
_cell.angle_alpha   90.00
_cell.angle_beta   90.00
_cell.angle_gamma   90.00
#
_symmetry.space_group_name_H-M   'P 1'
#
loop_
_entity.id
_entity.type
_entity.pdbx_description
1 polymer ?
#
loop_
_entity_poly.entity_id
_entity_poly.type
_entity_poly.pdbx_seq_one_letter_code
_entity_poly.pdbx_strand_id
1 'polypeptide(L)'
;MEYILNTDLFDEDIGIKFKEIIEPDKEIFDKEKEYDFTASFHVNLLNDPRFDTFYVPKPSIFNKGTKADIVHDVLSTQLNRLLLVLKEKEIKTNLTAIQGEKLETTDLIKIKITEDISGTIVNRKKKTRTKFQAITPNLHYAQQQIAKTLAEMIYKSEDLEQGNLL
;
A
#
# COMPACT_ATOMS: atom_id res chain seq x y z
N MET A 1 -4.50 9.33 11.02
CA MET A 1 -3.63 10.47 10.69
C MET A 1 -3.37 10.49 9.20
N GLU A 2 -3.26 11.69 8.64
CA GLU A 2 -3.00 11.90 7.22
C GLU A 2 -1.88 12.92 7.07
N TYR A 3 -0.94 12.64 6.17
CA TYR A 3 0.23 13.46 5.87
C TYR A 3 0.32 13.65 4.36
N ILE A 4 0.77 14.83 3.94
CA ILE A 4 0.94 15.18 2.54
C ILE A 4 2.41 15.52 2.30
N LEU A 5 3.04 14.79 1.38
CA LEU A 5 4.39 15.07 0.92
C LEU A 5 4.29 15.75 -0.44
N ASN A 6 4.87 16.94 -0.56
CA ASN A 6 5.03 17.65 -1.83
C ASN A 6 6.24 17.06 -2.58
N THR A 7 6.05 15.84 -3.08
CA THR A 7 7.03 15.10 -3.86
C THR A 7 6.36 14.02 -4.70
N ASP A 8 7.09 13.44 -5.64
CA ASP A 8 6.59 12.33 -6.47
C ASP A 8 7.21 10.98 -6.09
N LEU A 9 6.77 9.94 -6.80
CA LEU A 9 7.19 8.55 -6.59
C LEU A 9 8.67 8.31 -6.95
N PHE A 10 9.32 9.18 -7.72
CA PHE A 10 10.68 8.99 -8.18
C PHE A 10 11.70 9.79 -7.35
N ASP A 11 11.24 10.48 -6.32
CA ASP A 11 12.13 11.13 -5.37
C ASP A 11 12.91 10.10 -4.55
N GLU A 12 14.23 10.18 -4.60
CA GLU A 12 15.10 9.31 -3.82
C GLU A 12 15.09 9.64 -2.34
N ASP A 13 14.79 10.89 -2.00
CA ASP A 13 14.76 11.43 -0.64
C ASP A 13 13.35 11.37 -0.02
N ILE A 14 12.41 10.62 -0.61
CA ILE A 14 11.04 10.50 -0.09
C ILE A 14 11.00 10.08 1.39
N GLY A 15 11.94 9.23 1.82
CA GLY A 15 12.07 8.81 3.22
C GLY A 15 12.51 9.96 4.13
N ILE A 16 13.41 10.82 3.67
CA ILE A 16 13.85 12.00 4.43
C ILE A 16 12.69 12.98 4.59
N LYS A 17 11.99 13.29 3.49
CA LYS A 17 10.81 14.17 3.51
C LYS A 17 9.71 13.63 4.43
N PHE A 18 9.48 12.31 4.39
CA PHE A 18 8.51 11.70 5.28
C PHE A 18 8.94 11.81 6.75
N LYS A 19 10.22 11.58 7.04
CA LYS A 19 10.78 11.68 8.39
C LYS A 19 10.59 13.07 8.99
N GLU A 20 10.82 14.12 8.21
CA GLU A 20 10.64 15.51 8.64
C GLU A 20 9.19 15.81 9.03
N ILE A 21 8.23 15.29 8.26
CA ILE A 21 6.80 15.55 8.49
C ILE A 21 6.24 14.74 9.66
N ILE A 22 6.72 13.51 9.88
CA ILE A 22 6.21 12.65 10.97
C ILE A 22 6.91 12.92 12.31
N GLU A 23 8.09 13.56 12.32
CA GLU A 23 8.85 13.83 13.55
C GLU A 23 8.04 14.53 14.65
N PRO A 24 7.26 15.59 14.37
CA PRO A 24 6.49 16.30 15.40
C PRO A 24 5.43 15.42 16.06
N ASP A 25 4.91 14.43 15.32
CA ASP A 25 3.78 13.60 15.74
C ASP A 25 4.20 12.26 16.36
N LYS A 26 5.51 12.02 16.52
CA LYS A 26 6.03 10.72 17.01
C LYS A 26 5.46 10.29 18.36
N GLU A 27 5.20 11.24 19.25
CA GLU A 27 4.72 10.97 20.62
C GLU A 27 3.25 10.60 20.66
N ILE A 28 2.52 10.85 19.57
CA ILE A 28 1.10 10.49 19.46
C ILE A 28 0.94 8.99 19.21
N PHE A 29 1.96 8.34 18.65
CA PHE A 29 1.93 6.91 18.38
C PHE A 29 2.25 6.11 19.65
N ASP A 30 1.22 5.42 20.16
CA ASP A 30 1.36 4.46 21.24
C ASP A 30 2.21 3.25 20.78
N LYS A 31 3.28 2.95 21.53
CA LYS A 31 4.23 1.86 21.26
C LYS A 31 3.62 0.47 21.44
N GLU A 32 2.52 0.34 22.16
CA GLU A 32 1.81 -0.92 22.36
C GLU A 32 0.83 -1.23 21.23
N LYS A 33 0.47 -0.21 20.44
CA LYS A 33 -0.48 -0.32 19.34
C LYS A 33 0.20 -0.66 18.02
N GLU A 34 -0.59 -1.23 17.12
CA GLU A 34 -0.21 -1.51 15.74
C GLU A 34 -1.03 -0.62 14.80
N TYR A 35 -0.43 -0.23 13.68
CA TYR A 35 -1.02 0.69 12.73
C TYR A 35 -1.01 0.12 11.32
N ASP A 36 -2.02 0.51 10.54
CA ASP A 36 -2.06 0.34 9.10
C ASP A 36 -1.45 1.56 8.44
N PHE A 37 -0.54 1.32 7.50
CA PHE A 37 0.14 2.34 6.73
C PHE A 37 -0.25 2.25 5.26
N THR A 38 -0.64 3.37 4.66
CA THR A 38 -0.93 3.45 3.23
C THR A 38 -0.30 4.69 2.63
N ALA A 39 0.54 4.51 1.62
CA ALA A 39 1.05 5.58 0.78
C ALA A 39 0.31 5.58 -0.56
N SER A 40 -0.17 6.75 -0.98
CA SER A 40 -0.92 6.92 -2.23
C SER A 40 -0.19 7.89 -3.13
N PHE A 41 -0.09 7.56 -4.41
CA PHE A 41 0.51 8.39 -5.45
C PHE A 41 -0.48 8.60 -6.59
N HIS A 42 -0.23 9.59 -7.44
CA HIS A 42 -1.11 9.84 -8.58
C HIS A 42 -0.98 8.75 -9.65
N VAL A 43 -2.08 8.08 -9.99
CA VAL A 43 -2.12 6.94 -10.94
C VAL A 43 -1.54 7.25 -12.33
N ASN A 44 -1.62 8.49 -12.82
CA ASN A 44 -0.98 8.89 -14.08
C ASN A 44 0.54 8.68 -14.10
N LEU A 45 1.21 8.63 -12.95
CA LEU A 45 2.65 8.35 -12.89
C LEU A 45 2.99 6.98 -13.49
N LEU A 46 2.06 6.02 -13.55
CA LEU A 46 2.28 4.70 -14.17
C LEU A 46 2.66 4.76 -15.67
N ASN A 47 2.46 5.91 -16.31
CA ASN A 47 2.85 6.16 -17.70
C ASN A 47 4.15 6.97 -17.82
N ASP A 48 4.76 7.34 -16.69
CA ASP A 48 5.98 8.14 -16.65
C ASP A 48 7.18 7.29 -17.08
N PRO A 49 8.02 7.78 -18.02
CA PRO A 49 9.18 7.05 -18.51
C PRO A 49 10.27 6.85 -17.44
N ARG A 50 10.24 7.60 -16.33
CA ARG A 50 11.24 7.47 -15.26
C ARG A 50 11.24 6.10 -14.60
N PHE A 51 10.16 5.32 -14.69
CA PHE A 51 10.13 3.93 -14.21
C PHE A 51 11.24 3.08 -14.83
N ASP A 52 11.57 3.30 -16.11
CA ASP A 52 12.55 2.47 -16.82
C ASP A 52 14.01 2.81 -16.43
N THR A 53 14.23 4.00 -15.90
CA THR A 53 15.57 4.52 -15.54
C THR A 53 15.79 4.61 -14.04
N PHE A 54 14.75 4.42 -13.23
CA PHE A 54 14.83 4.58 -11.78
C PHE A 54 15.70 3.49 -11.16
N TYR A 55 16.62 3.89 -10.28
CA TYR A 55 17.53 2.96 -9.63
C TYR A 55 16.82 2.12 -8.56
N VAL A 56 16.76 0.80 -8.79
CA VAL A 56 16.26 -0.19 -7.83
C VAL A 56 17.45 -0.96 -7.25
N PRO A 57 17.77 -0.83 -5.94
CA PRO A 57 18.97 -1.44 -5.35
C PRO A 57 18.99 -2.97 -5.36
N LYS A 58 17.82 -3.60 -5.32
CA LYS A 58 17.64 -5.06 -5.33
C LYS A 58 16.37 -5.41 -6.12
N PRO A 59 16.44 -5.42 -7.47
CA PRO A 59 15.30 -5.84 -8.28
C PRO A 59 14.94 -7.28 -7.95
N SER A 60 13.65 -7.62 -8.01
CA SER A 60 13.20 -8.96 -7.70
C SER A 60 13.81 -9.96 -8.70
N ILE A 61 14.46 -11.01 -8.20
CA ILE A 61 15.13 -12.04 -9.02
C ILE A 61 14.12 -12.77 -9.94
N PHE A 62 12.83 -12.71 -9.61
CA PHE A 62 11.74 -13.33 -10.37
C PHE A 62 11.19 -12.46 -11.50
N ASN A 63 11.64 -11.21 -11.63
CA ASN A 63 11.12 -10.28 -12.61
C ASN A 63 11.70 -10.57 -14.00
N LYS A 64 10.80 -10.71 -14.99
CA LYS A 64 11.16 -10.99 -16.39
C LYS A 64 11.47 -9.72 -17.18
N GLY A 65 11.60 -8.58 -16.50
CA GLY A 65 11.82 -7.26 -17.10
C GLY A 65 10.57 -6.69 -17.78
N THR A 66 9.37 -7.14 -17.41
CA THR A 66 8.14 -6.54 -17.96
C THR A 66 7.88 -5.16 -17.34
N LYS A 67 7.10 -4.30 -18.00
CA LYS A 67 6.70 -3.00 -17.44
C LYS A 67 6.03 -3.15 -16.06
N ALA A 68 5.21 -4.18 -15.88
CA ALA A 68 4.53 -4.44 -14.61
C ALA A 68 5.53 -4.78 -13.49
N ASP A 69 6.55 -5.58 -13.82
CA ASP A 69 7.63 -5.95 -12.91
C ASP A 69 8.44 -4.72 -12.46
N ILE A 70 8.82 -3.87 -13.43
CA ILE A 70 9.56 -2.63 -13.17
C ILE A 70 8.75 -1.70 -12.25
N VAL A 71 7.47 -1.49 -12.57
CA VAL A 71 6.56 -0.69 -11.74
C VAL A 71 6.49 -1.24 -10.32
N HIS A 72 6.32 -2.57 -10.19
CA HIS A 72 6.27 -3.21 -8.88
C HIS A 72 7.56 -3.02 -8.07
N ASP A 73 8.72 -3.15 -8.70
CA ASP A 73 10.02 -2.98 -8.05
C ASP A 73 10.26 -1.55 -7.57
N VAL A 74 9.91 -0.55 -8.38
CA VAL A 74 9.98 0.87 -7.99
C VAL A 74 9.03 1.15 -6.81
N LEU A 75 7.78 0.71 -6.91
CA LEU A 75 6.79 0.89 -5.83
C LEU A 75 7.21 0.19 -4.54
N SER A 76 7.73 -1.03 -4.63
CA SER A 76 8.28 -1.77 -3.49
C SER A 76 9.44 -1.03 -2.84
N THR A 77 10.36 -0.50 -3.66
CA THR A 77 11.52 0.26 -3.19
C THR A 77 11.08 1.50 -2.43
N GLN A 78 10.13 2.27 -2.97
CA GLN A 78 9.65 3.48 -2.32
C GLN A 78 8.84 3.18 -1.05
N LEU A 79 8.00 2.15 -1.07
CA LEU A 79 7.31 1.70 0.14
C LEU A 79 8.32 1.31 1.23
N ASN A 80 9.37 0.55 0.90
CA ASN A 80 10.39 0.16 1.87
C ASN A 80 11.15 1.37 2.47
N ARG A 81 11.43 2.40 1.66
CA ARG A 81 12.02 3.66 2.16
C ARG A 81 11.12 4.35 3.18
N LEU A 82 9.82 4.42 2.92
CA LEU A 82 8.85 4.98 3.86
C LEU A 82 8.73 4.13 5.14
N LEU A 83 8.69 2.80 5.01
CA LEU A 83 8.61 1.88 6.15
C LEU A 83 9.86 1.92 7.04
N LEU A 84 11.03 2.20 6.46
CA LEU A 84 12.25 2.39 7.24
C LEU A 84 12.10 3.55 8.24
N VAL A 85 11.47 4.64 7.83
CA VAL A 85 11.19 5.79 8.70
C VAL A 85 10.29 5.38 9.87
N LEU A 86 9.20 4.65 9.61
CA LEU A 86 8.32 4.16 10.68
C LEU A 86 9.06 3.26 11.67
N LYS A 87 9.94 2.39 11.15
CA LYS A 87 10.77 1.51 11.96
C LYS A 87 11.76 2.31 12.83
N GLU A 88 12.42 3.32 12.27
CA GLU A 88 13.31 4.23 13.01
C GLU A 88 12.58 4.97 14.14
N LYS A 89 11.28 5.21 13.97
CA LYS A 89 10.40 5.85 14.96
C LYS A 89 9.70 4.88 15.90
N GLU A 90 10.04 3.59 15.84
CA GLU A 90 9.41 2.53 16.64
C GLU A 90 7.88 2.40 16.43
N ILE A 91 7.36 2.90 15.31
CA ILE A 91 5.95 2.79 14.94
C ILE A 91 5.71 1.39 14.35
N LYS A 92 4.93 0.56 15.06
CA LYS A 92 4.64 -0.81 14.64
C LYS A 92 3.55 -0.82 13.57
N THR A 93 3.83 -1.44 12.43
CA THR A 93 2.83 -1.62 11.37
C THR A 93 2.52 -3.09 11.08
N ASN A 94 1.25 -3.35 10.75
CA ASN A 94 0.73 -4.66 10.35
C ASN A 94 0.46 -4.73 8.86
N LEU A 95 -0.46 -3.87 8.40
CA LEU A 95 -0.78 -3.69 7.00
C LEU A 95 0.03 -2.52 6.45
N THR A 96 0.71 -2.75 5.34
CA THR A 96 1.45 -1.70 4.63
C THR A 96 1.05 -1.74 3.17
N ALA A 97 0.74 -0.57 2.60
CA ALA A 97 0.30 -0.49 1.23
C ALA A 97 0.93 0.70 0.51
N ILE A 98 1.21 0.52 -0.78
CA ILE A 98 1.43 1.62 -1.72
C ILE A 98 0.46 1.46 -2.88
N GLN A 99 -0.24 2.53 -3.24
CA GLN A 99 -1.32 2.47 -4.22
C GLN A 99 -1.42 3.69 -5.12
N GLY A 100 -1.81 3.48 -6.37
CA GLY A 100 -2.11 4.57 -7.28
C GLY A 100 -3.57 4.99 -7.16
N GLU A 101 -3.78 6.25 -6.83
CA GLU A 101 -5.08 6.90 -6.69
C GLU A 101 -5.20 8.09 -7.65
N LYS A 102 -6.42 8.59 -7.84
CA LYS A 102 -6.66 9.86 -8.52
C LYS A 102 -6.46 11.00 -7.52
N LEU A 103 -5.21 11.37 -7.30
CA LEU A 103 -4.85 12.54 -6.50
C LEU A 103 -5.04 13.82 -7.33
N GLU A 104 -4.92 14.99 -6.69
CA GLU A 104 -5.09 16.27 -7.38
C GLU A 104 -3.93 16.58 -8.34
N THR A 105 -2.71 16.17 -7.98
CA THR A 105 -1.49 16.42 -8.76
C THR A 105 -0.53 15.23 -8.71
N THR A 106 0.43 15.20 -9.63
CA THR A 106 1.43 14.11 -9.75
C THR A 106 2.64 14.25 -8.82
N ASP A 107 2.87 15.44 -8.29
CA ASP A 107 3.93 15.82 -7.36
C ASP A 107 3.47 15.75 -5.89
N LEU A 108 2.55 14.83 -5.61
CA LEU A 108 1.99 14.63 -4.29
C LEU A 108 1.98 13.14 -3.92
N ILE A 109 2.47 12.85 -2.70
CA ILE A 109 2.28 11.56 -2.03
C ILE A 109 1.44 11.77 -0.78
N LYS A 110 0.30 11.10 -0.72
CA LYS A 110 -0.59 11.10 0.44
C LYS A 110 -0.32 9.88 1.31
N ILE A 111 0.00 10.10 2.58
CA ILE A 111 0.25 9.03 3.55
C ILE A 111 -0.88 9.02 4.56
N LYS A 112 -1.44 7.83 4.81
CA LYS A 112 -2.45 7.59 5.83
C LYS A 112 -1.93 6.55 6.81
N ILE A 113 -2.02 6.87 8.10
CA ILE A 113 -1.68 5.96 9.20
C ILE A 113 -2.90 5.85 10.11
N THR A 114 -3.42 4.64 10.31
CA THR A 114 -4.60 4.39 11.13
C THR A 114 -4.33 3.30 12.14
N GLU A 115 -4.81 3.47 13.37
CA GLU A 115 -4.72 2.43 14.40
C GLU A 115 -5.46 1.16 13.93
N ASP A 116 -4.79 0.02 14.01
CA ASP A 116 -5.40 -1.29 13.72
C ASP A 116 -6.19 -1.75 14.95
N ILE A 117 -7.49 -1.42 14.96
CA ILE A 117 -8.43 -1.80 16.02
C ILE A 117 -8.89 -3.27 15.94
N SER A 118 -8.45 -4.04 14.93
CA SER A 118 -8.95 -5.40 14.76
C SER A 118 -8.43 -6.37 15.84
N GLY A 119 -7.42 -5.96 16.63
CA GLY A 119 -6.86 -6.71 17.77
C GLY A 119 -7.69 -6.62 19.06
N THR A 120 -8.68 -5.72 19.14
CA THR A 120 -9.44 -5.43 20.36
C THR A 120 -10.55 -6.44 20.67
N ILE A 121 -10.65 -7.54 19.91
CA ILE A 121 -11.57 -8.64 20.21
C ILE A 121 -11.00 -9.50 21.34
N VAL A 122 -11.41 -9.13 22.55
CA VAL A 122 -11.21 -9.79 23.84
C VAL A 122 -11.32 -11.33 23.70
N ASN A 123 -10.32 -12.06 24.18
CA ASN A 123 -10.31 -13.52 24.40
C ASN A 123 -10.09 -14.50 23.23
N ARG A 124 -9.20 -14.22 22.27
CA ARG A 124 -8.61 -15.32 21.46
C ARG A 124 -7.09 -15.25 21.51
N LYS A 125 -6.48 -16.43 21.77
CA LYS A 125 -5.03 -16.69 21.80
C LYS A 125 -4.29 -15.74 20.86
N LYS A 126 -3.22 -15.07 21.33
CA LYS A 126 -2.31 -14.23 20.53
C LYS A 126 -1.94 -14.96 19.25
N LYS A 127 -2.70 -14.75 18.18
CA LYS A 127 -2.40 -15.25 16.86
C LYS A 127 -1.42 -14.24 16.31
N THR A 128 -0.14 -14.61 16.24
CA THR A 128 0.88 -13.79 15.58
C THR A 128 0.34 -13.41 14.21
N ARG A 129 0.03 -12.12 14.02
CA ARG A 129 -0.49 -11.63 12.74
C ARG A 129 0.66 -11.58 11.75
N THR A 130 0.43 -12.14 10.57
CA THR A 130 1.38 -12.05 9.47
C THR A 130 1.37 -10.61 8.98
N LYS A 131 2.53 -9.96 8.97
CA LYS A 131 2.68 -8.64 8.34
C LYS A 131 2.35 -8.75 6.86
N PHE A 132 1.50 -7.85 6.37
CA PHE A 132 1.05 -7.87 4.99
C PHE A 132 1.51 -6.61 4.27
N GLN A 133 2.08 -6.79 3.08
CA GLN A 133 2.49 -5.71 2.19
C GLN A 133 1.70 -5.82 0.90
N ALA A 134 1.05 -4.71 0.52
CA ALA A 134 0.26 -4.60 -0.70
C ALA A 134 0.87 -3.56 -1.64
N ILE A 135 1.00 -3.92 -2.91
CA ILE A 135 1.37 -2.98 -3.97
C ILE A 135 0.22 -3.00 -4.97
N THR A 136 -0.51 -1.89 -5.06
CA THR A 136 -1.69 -1.76 -5.91
C THR A 136 -1.49 -0.60 -6.88
N PRO A 137 -0.79 -0.80 -8.02
CA PRO A 137 -0.40 0.29 -8.91
C PRO A 137 -1.58 1.18 -9.34
N ASN A 138 -2.76 0.58 -9.55
CA ASN A 138 -3.99 1.31 -9.87
C ASN A 138 -5.14 0.77 -9.02
N LEU A 139 -5.51 1.52 -7.97
CA LEU A 139 -6.54 1.11 -7.02
C LEU A 139 -7.91 0.99 -7.70
N HIS A 140 -8.25 1.95 -8.57
CA HIS A 140 -9.55 1.97 -9.24
C HIS A 140 -9.74 0.74 -10.14
N TYR A 141 -8.71 0.41 -10.92
CA TYR A 141 -8.73 -0.79 -11.75
C TYR A 141 -8.85 -2.06 -10.91
N ALA A 142 -8.09 -2.17 -9.81
CA ALA A 142 -8.17 -3.32 -8.92
C ALA A 142 -9.58 -3.49 -8.31
N GLN A 143 -10.19 -2.39 -7.87
CA GLN A 143 -11.56 -2.40 -7.33
C GLN A 143 -12.59 -2.85 -8.38
N GLN A 144 -12.47 -2.40 -9.63
CA GLN A 144 -13.34 -2.85 -10.71
C GLN A 144 -13.23 -4.35 -10.97
N GLN A 145 -12.00 -4.89 -10.99
CA GLN A 145 -11.78 -6.33 -11.19
C GLN A 145 -12.35 -7.15 -10.04
N ILE A 146 -12.13 -6.72 -8.80
CA ILE A 146 -12.70 -7.37 -7.61
C ILE A 146 -14.23 -7.37 -7.68
N ALA A 147 -14.85 -6.22 -7.97
CA ALA A 147 -16.31 -6.11 -8.09
C ALA A 147 -16.87 -7.03 -9.18
N LYS A 148 -16.21 -7.10 -10.33
CA LYS A 148 -16.58 -8.00 -11.42
C LYS A 148 -16.50 -9.47 -11.00
N THR A 149 -15.40 -9.89 -10.39
CA THR A 149 -15.22 -11.26 -9.93
C THR A 149 -16.25 -11.64 -8.86
N LEU A 150 -16.57 -10.74 -7.92
CA LEU A 150 -17.60 -10.97 -6.92
C LEU A 150 -18.99 -11.13 -7.55
N ALA A 151 -19.33 -10.30 -8.54
CA ALA A 151 -20.60 -10.42 -9.25
C ALA A 151 -20.72 -11.76 -9.99
N GLU A 152 -19.65 -12.22 -10.65
CA GLU A 152 -19.60 -13.53 -11.31
C GLU A 152 -19.74 -14.70 -10.32
N MET A 153 -19.16 -14.57 -9.11
CA MET A 153 -19.30 -15.59 -8.06
C MET A 153 -20.74 -15.68 -7.54
N ILE A 154 -21.38 -14.53 -7.29
CA ILE A 154 -22.77 -14.46 -6.82
C ILE A 154 -23.72 -15.08 -7.85
N TYR A 155 -23.56 -14.70 -9.12
CA TYR A 155 -24.39 -15.23 -10.21
C TYR A 155 -24.27 -16.76 -10.34
N LYS A 156 -23.04 -17.30 -10.26
CA LYS A 156 -22.81 -18.75 -10.29
C LYS A 156 -23.39 -19.49 -9.09
N SER A 157 -23.39 -18.89 -7.90
CA SER A 157 -24.04 -19.51 -6.74
C SER A 157 -25.57 -19.57 -6.87
N GLU A 158 -26.18 -18.55 -7.48
CA GLU A 158 -27.64 -18.53 -7.71
C GLU A 158 -28.06 -19.58 -8.76
N ASP A 159 -27.29 -19.76 -9.83
CA ASP A 159 -27.54 -20.80 -10.84
C ASP A 159 -27.43 -22.23 -10.24
N LEU A 160 -26.51 -22.44 -9.29
CA LEU A 160 -26.34 -23.73 -8.60
C LEU A 160 -27.47 -24.02 -7.60
N GLU A 161 -28.05 -22.99 -6.97
CA GLU A 161 -29.21 -23.16 -6.10
C GLU A 161 -30.49 -23.45 -6.89
N GLN A 162 -30.64 -22.88 -8.09
CA GLN A 162 -31.78 -23.16 -8.96
C GLN A 162 -31.68 -24.51 -9.70
N GLY A 163 -30.46 -24.98 -10.00
CA GLY A 163 -30.22 -26.26 -10.66
C GLY A 163 -30.39 -27.52 -9.79
N ASN A 164 -30.49 -27.37 -8.46
CA ASN A 164 -30.71 -28.48 -7.50
C ASN A 164 -32.19 -28.68 -7.12
N LEU A 165 -33.12 -27.98 -7.78
CA LEU A 165 -34.56 -28.06 -7.57
C LEU A 165 -35.31 -28.88 -8.64
N LEU A 166 -34.60 -29.64 -9.48
CA LEU A 166 -35.14 -30.59 -10.48
C LEU A 166 -34.64 -32.01 -10.21
#